data_AF-Q21H23-F1
#
_entry.id   AF-Q21H23-F1
#
_cell.length_a   1.000
_cell.length_b   1.000
_cell.length_c   1.000
_cell.angle_alpha   90.00
_cell.angle_beta   90.00
_cell.angle_gamma   90.00
#
_symmetry.space_group_name_H-M   'P 1'
#
loop_
_entity.id
_entity.type
_entity.pdbx_description
1 polymer ?
#
loop_
_entity_poly.entity_id
_entity_poly.type
_entity_poly.pdbx_seq_one_letter_code
_entity_poly.pdbx_strand_id
1 'polypeptide(L)'
;MSLIKTYSEGYAIEIRNGEIWAVPADGAPYLLSKRHPKWQAIAKEVAKLVSAECFIYSHHTTKPRPDRKDDQLTLVFDYLLRFQTAVVFFNVDTHYQRNSKKHKKGARRARGHFTAAKRSSLVKLYNHLGLKLPTRFSQFHQALAQLQGKIFTAQESATAGISTINKTSLQLLNISSGELKALFDKKNQQPIYGGTTNQRQQYDRTKKQEPQPTSGAVTYPEQSMYKHGALQTTCNQQRVTSTPEQQSVKEWLEDYTRADQITY
;
A
#
# COMPACT_ATOMS: atom_id res chain seq x y z
N MET A 1 12.78 -8.76 11.83
CA MET A 1 11.84 -9.53 12.66
C MET A 1 10.77 -10.03 11.70
N SER A 2 10.62 -11.35 11.60
CA SER A 2 9.65 -12.02 10.73
C SER A 2 8.66 -12.80 11.59
N LEU A 3 7.48 -13.10 11.05
CA LEU A 3 6.42 -13.82 11.77
C LEU A 3 6.87 -15.22 12.17
N ILE A 4 7.61 -15.92 11.28
CA ILE A 4 8.19 -17.24 11.55
C ILE A 4 9.09 -17.19 12.79
N LYS A 5 10.00 -16.20 12.84
CA LYS A 5 10.93 -16.05 13.95
C LYS A 5 10.18 -15.79 15.26
N THR A 6 9.17 -14.93 15.23
CA THR A 6 8.38 -14.60 16.42
C THR A 6 7.65 -15.83 16.98
N TYR A 7 7.08 -16.68 16.11
CA TYR A 7 6.49 -17.94 16.55
C TYR A 7 7.52 -18.93 17.09
N SER A 8 8.71 -19.04 16.47
CA SER A 8 9.77 -19.95 16.96
C SER A 8 10.32 -19.55 18.32
N GLU A 9 10.24 -18.26 18.66
CA GLU A 9 10.63 -17.72 19.96
C GLU A 9 9.54 -17.89 21.04
N GLY A 10 8.42 -18.54 20.70
CA GLY A 10 7.32 -18.83 21.64
C GLY A 10 6.33 -17.69 21.84
N TYR A 11 6.38 -16.63 21.03
CA TYR A 11 5.39 -15.57 21.07
C TYR A 11 4.18 -15.92 20.21
N ALA A 12 2.99 -15.67 20.74
CA ALA A 12 1.78 -15.55 19.95
C ALA A 12 1.66 -14.14 19.36
N ILE A 13 1.07 -14.04 18.16
CA ILE A 13 0.76 -12.77 17.50
C ILE A 13 -0.74 -12.67 17.34
N GLU A 14 -1.30 -11.52 17.68
CA GLU A 14 -2.71 -11.19 17.52
C GLU A 14 -2.85 -9.75 17.04
N ILE A 15 -4.01 -9.42 16.45
CA ILE A 15 -4.36 -8.06 16.06
C ILE A 15 -5.62 -7.63 16.81
N ARG A 16 -5.49 -6.57 17.61
CA ARG A 16 -6.58 -6.00 18.42
C ARG A 16 -6.76 -4.53 18.08
N ASN A 17 -7.94 -4.12 17.64
CA ASN A 17 -8.24 -2.75 17.20
C ASN A 17 -7.21 -2.22 16.18
N GLY A 18 -6.85 -3.06 15.21
CA GLY A 18 -5.85 -2.80 14.17
C GLY A 18 -4.41 -2.77 14.67
N GLU A 19 -4.17 -2.91 15.97
CA GLU A 19 -2.85 -2.92 16.57
C GLU A 19 -2.29 -4.33 16.61
N ILE A 20 -1.02 -4.49 16.24
CA ILE A 20 -0.35 -5.80 16.24
C ILE A 20 0.36 -6.04 17.59
N TRP A 21 -0.11 -7.05 18.32
CA TRP A 21 0.38 -7.39 19.65
C TRP A 21 1.22 -8.67 19.59
N ALA A 22 2.34 -8.65 20.32
CA ALA A 22 3.09 -9.85 20.65
C ALA A 22 2.74 -10.27 22.08
N VAL A 23 2.37 -11.54 22.22
CA VAL A 23 1.96 -12.16 23.48
C VAL A 23 2.99 -13.24 23.82
N PRO A 24 3.94 -12.96 24.73
CA PRO A 24 4.84 -14.00 25.24
C PRO A 24 4.05 -15.06 26.00
N ALA A 25 4.57 -16.29 26.07
CA ALA A 25 4.02 -17.32 26.94
C ALA A 25 4.04 -16.89 28.41
N ASP A 26 5.17 -16.34 28.85
CA ASP A 26 5.38 -15.84 30.21
C ASP A 26 5.62 -14.32 30.19
N GLY A 27 4.53 -13.54 30.23
CA GLY A 27 4.65 -12.09 30.37
C GLY A 27 3.45 -11.28 29.88
N ALA A 28 3.58 -9.96 29.97
CA ALA A 28 2.56 -9.04 29.51
C ALA A 28 2.63 -8.85 27.98
N PRO A 29 1.48 -8.86 27.28
CA PRO A 29 1.41 -8.48 25.87
C PRO A 29 1.98 -7.08 25.63
N TYR A 30 2.64 -6.89 24.48
CA TYR A 30 3.15 -5.59 24.09
C TYR A 30 2.90 -5.27 22.63
N LEU A 31 2.78 -3.96 22.36
CA LEU A 31 2.49 -3.45 21.03
C LEU A 31 3.76 -3.44 20.17
N LEU A 32 3.77 -4.22 19.08
CA LEU A 32 4.91 -4.31 18.17
C LEU A 32 5.21 -2.98 17.50
N SER A 33 4.18 -2.21 17.13
CA SER A 33 4.36 -0.92 16.44
C SER A 33 5.06 0.15 17.28
N LYS A 34 5.07 0.01 18.62
CA LYS A 34 5.81 0.90 19.53
C LYS A 34 7.21 0.41 19.89
N ARG A 35 7.44 -0.91 19.93
CA ARG A 35 8.72 -1.47 20.37
C ARG A 35 9.69 -1.83 19.25
N HIS A 36 9.18 -2.13 18.05
CA HIS A 36 10.03 -2.60 16.96
C HIS A 36 9.83 -1.76 15.70
N PRO A 37 10.87 -1.06 15.19
CA PRO A 37 10.75 -0.24 13.98
C PRO A 37 10.42 -1.09 12.74
N LYS A 38 10.74 -2.39 12.77
CA LYS A 38 10.47 -3.34 11.68
C LYS A 38 9.13 -4.09 11.82
N TRP A 39 8.21 -3.62 12.67
CA TRP A 39 6.90 -4.27 12.88
C TRP A 39 6.09 -4.41 11.58
N GLN A 40 6.27 -3.49 10.64
CA GLN A 40 5.59 -3.52 9.34
C GLN A 40 5.94 -4.78 8.54
N ALA A 41 7.13 -5.36 8.70
CA ALA A 41 7.48 -6.62 8.05
C ALA A 41 6.56 -7.76 8.52
N ILE A 42 6.29 -7.82 9.83
CA ILE A 42 5.33 -8.78 10.40
C ILE A 42 3.92 -8.47 9.90
N ALA A 43 3.50 -7.20 9.89
CA ALA A 43 2.19 -6.81 9.37
C ALA A 43 1.99 -7.22 7.91
N LYS A 44 3.03 -7.12 7.06
CA LYS A 44 3.01 -7.63 5.67
C LYS A 44 2.86 -9.14 5.61
N GLU A 45 3.58 -9.89 6.45
CA GLU A 45 3.44 -11.35 6.52
C GLU A 45 2.03 -11.76 6.98
N VAL A 46 1.45 -11.06 7.95
CA VAL A 46 0.06 -11.26 8.39
C VAL A 46 -0.92 -10.96 7.26
N ALA A 47 -0.79 -9.82 6.57
CA ALA A 47 -1.66 -9.48 5.46
C ALA A 47 -1.64 -10.55 4.35
N LYS A 48 -0.47 -11.15 4.08
CA LYS A 48 -0.35 -12.30 3.16
C LYS A 48 -1.11 -13.55 3.64
N LEU A 49 -1.12 -13.82 4.95
CA LEU A 49 -1.82 -14.97 5.52
C LEU A 49 -3.34 -14.82 5.46
N VAL A 50 -3.83 -13.61 5.70
CA VAL A 50 -5.26 -13.30 5.74
C VAL A 50 -5.86 -13.21 4.34
N SER A 51 -5.00 -13.09 3.30
CA SER A 51 -5.41 -12.93 1.91
C SER A 51 -6.38 -11.76 1.70
N ALA A 52 -6.23 -10.71 2.52
CA ALA A 52 -7.01 -9.48 2.45
C ALA A 52 -6.11 -8.29 2.15
N GLU A 53 -6.62 -7.35 1.36
CA GLU A 53 -5.96 -6.07 1.18
C GLU A 53 -6.00 -5.28 2.48
N CYS A 54 -4.82 -4.99 2.99
CA CYS A 54 -4.63 -4.31 4.27
C CYS A 54 -3.88 -3.00 4.05
N PHE A 55 -4.22 -2.01 4.86
CA PHE A 55 -3.77 -0.63 4.71
C PHE A 55 -3.17 -0.11 6.01
N ILE A 56 -2.21 0.81 5.91
CA ILE A 56 -1.69 1.58 7.04
C ILE A 56 -1.89 3.06 6.76
N TYR A 57 -2.38 3.80 7.74
CA TYR A 57 -2.45 5.26 7.64
C TYR A 57 -1.05 5.88 7.56
N SER A 58 -0.82 6.67 6.52
CA SER A 58 0.46 7.32 6.24
C SER A 58 0.44 8.76 6.74
N HIS A 59 -0.42 9.58 6.14
CA HIS A 59 -0.51 11.01 6.42
C HIS A 59 -1.85 11.56 5.93
N HIS A 60 -2.05 12.87 6.10
CA HIS A 60 -3.21 13.56 5.57
C HIS A 60 -2.81 14.88 4.90
N THR A 61 -3.68 15.33 4.01
CA THR A 61 -3.59 16.66 3.39
C THR A 61 -4.93 17.36 3.46
N THR A 62 -4.90 18.69 3.42
CA THR A 62 -6.11 19.52 3.39
C THR A 62 -6.06 20.45 2.20
N LYS A 63 -7.11 20.48 1.39
CA LYS A 63 -7.22 21.33 0.20
C LYS A 63 -8.47 22.21 0.29
N PRO A 64 -8.33 23.54 0.19
CA PRO A 64 -9.48 24.41 0.02
C PRO A 64 -10.22 24.10 -1.27
N ARG A 65 -11.55 24.23 -1.25
CA ARG A 65 -12.37 24.05 -2.46
C ARG A 65 -13.16 25.33 -2.73
N PRO A 66 -12.75 26.16 -3.71
CA PRO A 66 -13.41 27.43 -3.98
C PRO A 66 -14.83 27.25 -4.53
N ASP A 67 -15.11 26.12 -5.17
CA ASP A 67 -16.39 25.74 -5.77
C ASP A 67 -17.39 25.14 -4.77
N ARG A 68 -16.97 24.90 -3.52
CA ARG A 68 -17.80 24.24 -2.50
C ARG A 68 -17.75 24.98 -1.18
N LYS A 69 -18.83 24.82 -0.41
CA LYS A 69 -18.89 25.35 0.96
C LYS A 69 -17.85 24.72 1.89
N ASP A 70 -17.62 23.42 1.73
CA ASP A 70 -16.70 22.66 2.57
C ASP A 70 -15.37 22.41 1.84
N ASP A 71 -14.27 22.61 2.55
CA ASP A 71 -12.94 22.20 2.13
C ASP A 71 -12.78 20.67 2.21
N GLN A 72 -11.68 20.14 1.67
CA GLN A 72 -11.41 18.72 1.61
C GLN A 72 -10.27 18.33 2.56
N LEU A 73 -10.50 17.26 3.32
CA LEU A 73 -9.47 16.47 3.98
C LEU A 73 -9.26 15.20 3.17
N THR A 74 -8.00 14.85 2.89
CA THR A 74 -7.61 13.59 2.28
C THR A 74 -6.79 12.82 3.29
N LEU A 75 -7.27 11.64 3.70
CA LEU A 75 -6.47 10.67 4.44
C LEU A 75 -5.80 9.74 3.43
N VAL A 76 -4.49 9.53 3.57
CA VAL A 76 -3.69 8.70 2.67
C VAL A 76 -3.28 7.44 3.42
N PHE A 77 -3.47 6.30 2.77
CA PHE A 77 -3.16 4.99 3.28
C PHE A 77 -2.20 4.27 2.33
N ASP A 78 -1.18 3.65 2.89
CA ASP A 78 -0.25 2.81 2.14
C ASP A 78 -0.78 1.37 2.15
N TYR A 79 -0.75 0.70 1.00
CA TYR A 79 -1.02 -0.73 0.96
C TYR A 79 0.11 -1.49 1.66
N LEU A 80 -0.23 -2.50 2.44
CA LEU A 80 0.78 -3.36 3.04
C LEU A 80 1.47 -4.24 1.98
N LEU A 81 0.70 -4.74 1.01
CA LEU A 81 1.20 -5.72 0.03
C LEU A 81 1.65 -5.12 -1.30
N ARG A 82 1.18 -3.90 -1.63
CA ARG A 82 1.46 -3.22 -2.90
C ARG A 82 2.26 -1.94 -2.63
N PHE A 83 3.10 -1.52 -3.57
CA PHE A 83 3.83 -0.25 -3.50
C PHE A 83 2.98 0.91 -4.03
N GLN A 84 1.74 1.02 -3.55
CA GLN A 84 0.77 2.03 -3.96
C GLN A 84 0.12 2.66 -2.74
N THR A 85 -0.70 3.69 -2.97
CA THR A 85 -1.49 4.33 -1.92
C THR A 85 -2.96 4.39 -2.32
N ALA A 86 -3.81 4.39 -1.31
CA ALA A 86 -5.24 4.61 -1.42
C ALA A 86 -5.64 5.84 -0.59
N VAL A 87 -6.72 6.50 -0.99
CA VAL A 87 -7.15 7.74 -0.36
C VAL A 87 -8.60 7.68 0.11
N VAL A 88 -8.90 8.43 1.17
CA VAL A 88 -10.26 8.69 1.64
C VAL A 88 -10.47 10.19 1.78
N PHE A 89 -11.54 10.70 1.18
CA PHE A 89 -11.89 12.12 1.24
C PHE A 89 -12.94 12.43 2.30
N PHE A 90 -12.80 13.54 3.02
CA PHE A 90 -13.79 14.06 3.96
C PHE A 90 -14.03 15.55 3.72
N ASN A 91 -15.23 16.01 4.07
CA ASN A 91 -15.53 17.45 4.10
C ASN A 91 -15.13 18.01 5.45
N VAL A 92 -14.42 19.14 5.44
CA VAL A 92 -13.92 19.83 6.65
C VAL A 92 -13.87 21.34 6.41
N ASP A 93 -13.63 22.12 7.46
CA ASP A 93 -13.35 23.55 7.35
C ASP A 93 -11.85 23.82 7.57
N THR A 94 -11.15 24.39 6.58
CA THR A 94 -9.74 24.81 6.70
C THR A 94 -9.57 26.27 7.07
N HIS A 95 -10.67 26.99 7.32
CA HIS A 95 -10.69 28.40 7.68
C HIS A 95 -11.16 28.62 9.13
N TYR A 96 -10.84 29.79 9.69
CA TYR A 96 -11.36 30.19 10.99
C TYR A 96 -12.83 30.61 10.88
N GLN A 97 -13.70 29.98 11.65
CA GLN A 97 -15.15 30.25 11.64
C GLN A 97 -15.56 31.47 12.47
N ARG A 98 -14.65 31.98 13.33
CA ARG A 98 -14.87 33.11 14.23
C ARG A 98 -13.62 33.98 14.31
N ASN A 99 -13.80 35.25 14.64
CA ASN A 99 -12.70 36.12 15.02
C ASN A 99 -12.11 35.66 16.36
N SER A 100 -10.80 35.79 16.48
CA SER A 100 -10.04 35.61 17.72
C SER A 100 -9.00 36.72 17.81
N LYS A 101 -8.38 36.89 18.99
CA LYS A 101 -7.30 37.87 19.17
C LYS A 101 -6.15 37.69 18.16
N LYS A 102 -5.89 36.46 17.72
CA LYS A 102 -4.77 36.12 16.83
C LYS A 102 -5.16 35.99 15.35
N HIS A 103 -6.43 35.69 15.05
CA HIS A 103 -6.87 35.35 13.68
C HIS A 103 -8.27 35.86 13.38
N LYS A 104 -8.46 36.39 12.17
CA LYS A 104 -9.75 36.84 11.65
C LYS A 104 -10.57 35.66 11.10
N LYS A 105 -11.89 35.77 11.16
CA LYS A 105 -12.83 34.86 10.49
C LYS A 105 -12.53 34.84 8.99
N GLY A 106 -12.61 33.66 8.38
CA GLY A 106 -12.30 33.45 6.97
C GLY A 106 -10.80 33.38 6.66
N ALA A 107 -9.90 33.71 7.60
CA ALA A 107 -8.49 33.46 7.41
C ALA A 107 -8.21 31.95 7.39
N ARG A 108 -7.24 31.53 6.56
CA ARG A 108 -6.84 30.13 6.46
C ARG A 108 -6.14 29.68 7.74
N ARG A 109 -6.42 28.45 8.17
CA ARG A 109 -5.71 27.80 9.28
C ARG A 109 -4.31 27.40 8.83
N ALA A 110 -3.47 27.05 9.81
CA ALA A 110 -2.18 26.44 9.52
C ALA A 110 -2.35 25.19 8.64
N ARG A 111 -1.33 24.88 7.83
CA ARG A 111 -1.35 23.72 6.91
C ARG A 111 -1.66 22.43 7.68
N GLY A 112 -2.61 21.63 7.18
CA GLY A 112 -3.06 20.40 7.85
C GLY A 112 -4.04 20.60 9.00
N HIS A 113 -4.28 21.84 9.44
CA HIS A 113 -5.29 22.12 10.46
C HIS A 113 -6.67 22.32 9.84
N PHE A 114 -7.67 21.70 10.45
CA PHE A 114 -9.05 21.79 10.01
C PHE A 114 -10.01 21.66 11.21
N THR A 115 -11.28 21.99 10.97
CA THR A 115 -12.40 21.71 11.87
C THR A 115 -13.33 20.70 11.22
N ALA A 116 -13.69 19.64 11.95
CA ALA A 116 -14.69 18.68 11.51
C ALA A 116 -16.09 19.11 11.99
N ALA A 117 -17.12 18.98 11.16
CA ALA A 117 -18.48 19.19 11.63
C ALA A 117 -18.93 18.06 12.58
N LYS A 118 -19.73 18.36 13.61
CA LYS A 118 -20.15 17.41 14.66
C LYS A 118 -20.84 16.15 14.11
N ARG A 119 -21.55 16.25 12.99
CA ARG A 119 -22.25 15.13 12.32
C ARG A 119 -21.58 14.69 11.00
N SER A 120 -20.33 15.10 10.78
CA SER A 120 -19.58 14.78 9.56
C SER A 120 -19.27 13.29 9.45
N SER A 121 -19.02 12.82 8.23
CA SER A 121 -18.57 11.45 7.97
C SER A 121 -17.25 11.10 8.66
N LEU A 122 -16.40 12.09 8.94
CA LEU A 122 -15.16 11.88 9.69
C LEU A 122 -15.43 11.53 11.16
N VAL A 123 -16.38 12.24 11.79
CA VAL A 123 -16.82 11.93 13.16
C VAL A 123 -17.50 10.56 13.20
N LYS A 124 -18.33 10.24 12.20
CA LYS A 124 -18.96 8.91 12.08
C LYS A 124 -17.92 7.80 11.95
N LEU A 125 -16.88 8.02 11.13
CA LEU A 125 -15.77 7.06 11.00
C LEU A 125 -15.09 6.83 12.34
N TYR A 126 -14.74 7.88 13.08
CA TYR A 126 -14.09 7.72 14.39
C TYR A 126 -14.93 6.93 15.38
N ASN A 127 -16.23 7.19 15.44
CA ASN A 127 -17.15 6.41 16.26
C ASN A 127 -17.22 4.95 15.79
N HIS A 128 -17.27 4.71 14.47
CA HIS A 128 -17.29 3.36 13.90
C HIS A 128 -16.03 2.56 14.25
N LEU A 129 -14.87 3.21 14.21
CA LEU A 129 -13.58 2.61 14.56
C LEU A 129 -13.34 2.52 16.08
N GLY A 130 -14.26 3.01 16.92
CA GLY A 130 -14.08 3.06 18.38
C GLY A 130 -12.95 4.00 18.84
N LEU A 131 -12.58 5.00 18.03
CA LEU A 131 -11.49 5.93 18.34
C LEU A 131 -12.00 7.12 19.14
N LYS A 132 -11.13 7.68 20.00
CA LYS A 132 -11.50 8.79 20.86
C LYS A 132 -11.66 10.08 20.05
N LEU A 133 -12.82 10.70 20.13
CA LEU A 133 -13.04 12.04 19.57
C LEU A 133 -12.29 13.11 20.38
N PRO A 134 -11.78 14.16 19.72
CA PRO A 134 -11.16 15.28 20.42
C PRO A 134 -12.20 16.06 21.23
N THR A 135 -11.78 16.69 22.33
CA THR A 135 -12.66 17.56 23.14
C THR A 135 -13.22 18.72 22.32
N ARG A 136 -12.45 19.23 21.34
CA ARG A 136 -12.87 20.29 20.41
C ARG A 136 -12.68 19.84 18.98
N PHE A 137 -13.72 19.99 18.15
CA PHE A 137 -13.65 19.60 16.74
C PHE A 137 -12.66 20.42 15.91
N SER A 138 -12.25 21.61 16.37
CA SER A 138 -11.17 22.38 15.73
C SER A 138 -9.77 21.80 15.96
N GLN A 139 -9.65 20.80 16.84
CA GLN A 139 -8.41 20.07 17.14
C GLN A 139 -8.43 18.67 16.54
N PHE A 140 -9.33 18.38 15.60
CA PHE A 140 -9.48 17.03 15.04
C PHE A 140 -8.22 16.53 14.32
N HIS A 141 -7.40 17.42 13.76
CA HIS A 141 -6.09 17.07 13.20
C HIS A 141 -5.19 16.29 14.18
N GLN A 142 -5.28 16.56 15.50
CA GLN A 142 -4.52 15.82 16.52
C GLN A 142 -5.04 14.40 16.70
N ALA A 143 -6.35 14.21 16.56
CA ALA A 143 -6.96 12.89 16.69
C ALA A 143 -6.55 11.93 15.55
N LEU A 144 -6.08 12.45 14.42
CA LEU A 144 -5.53 11.63 13.31
C LEU A 144 -4.30 10.83 13.72
N ALA A 145 -3.56 11.25 14.76
CA ALA A 145 -2.44 10.49 15.29
C ALA A 145 -2.86 9.11 15.82
N GLN A 146 -4.11 8.92 16.24
CA GLN A 146 -4.63 7.62 16.68
C GLN A 146 -4.71 6.58 15.56
N LEU A 147 -4.67 7.00 14.29
CA LEU A 147 -4.65 6.09 13.15
C LEU A 147 -3.27 5.47 12.91
N GLN A 148 -2.21 6.08 13.46
CA GLN A 148 -0.85 5.63 13.26
C GLN A 148 -0.61 4.27 13.92
N GLY A 149 0.12 3.39 13.22
CA GLY A 149 0.46 2.07 13.74
C GLY A 149 -0.72 1.09 13.78
N LYS A 150 -1.86 1.43 13.18
CA LYS A 150 -3.02 0.55 13.01
C LYS A 150 -3.10 -0.01 11.59
N ILE A 151 -3.60 -1.23 11.49
CA ILE A 151 -3.84 -1.97 10.26
C ILE A 151 -5.34 -1.92 9.98
N PHE A 152 -5.69 -1.51 8.76
CA PHE A 152 -7.05 -1.35 8.30
C PHE A 152 -7.37 -2.32 7.17
N THR A 153 -8.65 -2.66 7.03
CA THR A 153 -9.22 -3.30 5.85
C THR A 153 -10.32 -2.40 5.29
N ALA A 154 -10.51 -2.42 3.98
CA ALA A 154 -11.57 -1.66 3.34
C ALA A 154 -11.88 -2.20 1.95
N GLN A 155 -13.07 -1.84 1.45
CA GLN A 155 -13.39 -1.92 0.03
C GLN A 155 -12.87 -0.67 -0.69
N GLU A 156 -12.30 -0.89 -1.86
CA GLU A 156 -11.76 0.16 -2.72
C GLU A 156 -12.52 0.25 -4.05
N SER A 157 -12.48 1.44 -4.63
CA SER A 157 -12.90 1.70 -6.00
C SER A 157 -11.81 2.51 -6.68
N ALA A 158 -11.41 2.11 -7.87
CA ALA A 158 -10.52 2.92 -8.70
C ALA A 158 -11.35 3.95 -9.47
N THR A 159 -10.99 5.23 -9.38
CA THR A 159 -11.56 6.28 -10.23
C THR A 159 -10.43 7.11 -10.80
N ALA A 160 -10.35 7.20 -12.12
CA ALA A 160 -9.28 7.91 -12.84
C ALA A 160 -7.86 7.52 -12.38
N GLY A 161 -7.63 6.22 -12.15
CA GLY A 161 -6.32 5.69 -11.72
C GLY A 161 -5.98 5.92 -10.24
N ILE A 162 -6.84 6.58 -9.47
CA ILE A 162 -6.65 6.80 -8.03
C ILE A 162 -7.50 5.78 -7.26
N SER A 163 -6.86 4.97 -6.41
CA SER A 163 -7.57 4.07 -5.50
C SER A 163 -8.24 4.87 -4.38
N THR A 164 -9.56 4.84 -4.35
CA THR A 164 -10.38 5.52 -3.34
C THR A 164 -11.02 4.47 -2.44
N ILE A 165 -10.77 4.58 -1.13
CA ILE A 165 -11.38 3.73 -0.13
C ILE A 165 -12.81 4.22 0.18
N ASN A 166 -13.75 3.29 0.25
CA ASN A 166 -15.09 3.58 0.73
C ASN A 166 -15.07 3.84 2.25
N LYS A 167 -15.52 5.02 2.66
CA LYS A 167 -15.53 5.48 4.07
C LYS A 167 -16.26 4.54 5.03
N THR A 168 -17.28 3.83 4.53
CA THR A 168 -18.14 2.97 5.34
C THR A 168 -17.62 1.55 5.49
N SER A 169 -16.73 1.12 4.59
CA SER A 169 -16.10 -0.20 4.67
C SER A 169 -14.75 -0.17 5.39
N LEU A 170 -14.20 1.02 5.66
CA LEU A 170 -12.94 1.18 6.39
C LEU A 170 -13.09 0.72 7.84
N GLN A 171 -12.38 -0.35 8.19
CA GLN A 171 -12.44 -1.01 9.48
C GLN A 171 -11.04 -1.32 10.02
N LEU A 172 -10.94 -1.49 11.34
CA LEU A 172 -9.72 -1.98 11.99
C LEU A 172 -9.65 -3.49 11.86
N LEU A 173 -8.48 -4.01 11.46
CA LEU A 173 -8.27 -5.44 11.43
C LEU A 173 -8.28 -6.01 12.85
N ASN A 174 -8.99 -7.13 13.05
CA ASN A 174 -9.05 -7.86 14.31
C ASN A 174 -8.89 -9.35 14.01
N ILE A 175 -7.89 -9.99 14.61
CA ILE A 175 -7.61 -11.41 14.43
C ILE A 175 -7.04 -11.94 15.75
N SER A 176 -7.64 -13.01 16.27
CA SER A 176 -7.14 -13.68 17.48
C SER A 176 -5.82 -14.40 17.23
N SER A 177 -5.07 -14.67 18.29
CA SER A 177 -3.81 -15.43 18.19
C SER A 177 -4.00 -16.83 17.61
N GLY A 178 -5.09 -17.51 18.01
CA GLY A 178 -5.42 -18.85 17.54
C GLY A 178 -5.75 -18.89 16.04
N GLU A 179 -6.56 -17.95 15.55
CA GLU A 179 -6.89 -17.85 14.12
C GLU A 179 -5.63 -17.56 13.28
N LEU A 180 -4.80 -16.62 13.72
CA LEU A 180 -3.58 -16.25 13.00
C LEU A 180 -2.57 -17.40 12.96
N LYS A 181 -2.45 -18.14 14.07
CA LYS A 181 -1.62 -19.34 14.16
C LYS A 181 -2.14 -20.46 13.26
N ALA A 182 -3.45 -20.71 13.25
CA ALA A 182 -4.06 -21.70 12.36
C ALA A 182 -3.83 -21.38 10.87
N LEU A 183 -3.96 -20.11 10.47
CA LEU A 183 -3.64 -19.67 9.11
C LEU A 183 -2.16 -19.87 8.76
N PHE A 184 -1.28 -19.56 9.71
CA PHE A 184 0.16 -19.76 9.56
C PHE A 184 0.52 -21.25 9.39
N ASP A 185 -0.03 -22.12 10.22
CA ASP A 185 0.23 -23.56 10.18
C ASP A 185 -0.33 -24.18 8.89
N LYS A 186 -1.55 -23.80 8.48
CA LYS A 186 -2.15 -24.25 7.21
C LYS A 186 -1.29 -23.88 6.00
N LYS A 187 -0.68 -22.70 6.00
CA LYS A 187 0.22 -22.27 4.92
C LYS A 187 1.51 -23.11 4.88
N ASN A 188 2.05 -23.50 6.04
CA ASN A 188 3.29 -24.26 6.13
C ASN A 188 3.09 -25.79 5.95
N GLN A 189 1.85 -26.28 6.02
CA GLN A 189 1.49 -27.68 5.77
C GLN A 189 1.22 -28.01 4.29
N GLN A 190 1.41 -27.07 3.36
CA GLN A 190 1.31 -27.35 1.92
C GLN A 190 2.36 -28.42 1.54
N PRO A 191 1.95 -29.62 1.08
CA PRO A 191 2.88 -30.70 0.76
C PRO A 191 3.75 -30.31 -0.44
N ILE A 192 5.05 -30.55 -0.31
CA ILE A 192 6.01 -30.55 -1.43
C ILE A 192 5.66 -31.76 -2.31
N TYR A 193 4.62 -31.65 -3.15
CA TYR A 193 4.44 -32.56 -4.27
C TYR A 193 5.41 -32.14 -5.37
N GLY A 194 6.66 -32.59 -5.22
CA GLY A 194 7.76 -32.36 -6.15
C GLY A 194 8.87 -33.40 -6.01
N GLY A 195 8.51 -34.61 -5.58
CA GLY A 195 9.38 -35.78 -5.74
C GLY A 195 9.02 -36.47 -7.05
N THR A 196 9.61 -36.04 -8.17
CA THR A 196 9.59 -36.84 -9.40
C THR A 196 10.44 -38.08 -9.16
N THR A 197 9.79 -39.16 -8.72
CA THR A 197 10.34 -40.51 -8.86
C THR A 197 10.53 -40.77 -10.36
N ASN A 198 11.80 -40.90 -10.76
CA ASN A 198 12.23 -41.35 -12.07
C ASN A 198 11.56 -42.68 -12.42
N GLN A 199 10.48 -42.64 -13.19
CA GLN A 199 10.09 -43.78 -14.01
C GLN A 199 10.73 -43.57 -15.38
N ARG A 200 11.86 -44.25 -15.58
CA ARG A 200 12.43 -44.52 -16.90
C ARG A 200 11.35 -45.25 -17.71
N GLN A 201 10.62 -44.54 -18.55
CA GLN A 201 9.93 -45.16 -19.66
C GLN A 201 10.98 -45.41 -20.75
N GLN A 202 11.36 -46.69 -20.90
CA GLN A 202 12.03 -47.18 -22.09
C GLN A 202 11.08 -46.99 -23.27
N TYR A 203 11.45 -46.12 -24.21
CA TYR A 203 10.79 -46.06 -25.51
C TYR A 203 11.49 -47.03 -26.45
N ASP A 204 10.71 -48.01 -26.90
CA ASP A 204 11.10 -48.98 -27.91
C ASP A 204 11.07 -48.36 -29.31
N ARG A 205 12.01 -48.81 -30.14
CA ARG A 205 12.50 -48.10 -31.32
C ARG A 205 12.10 -48.84 -32.60
N THR A 206 11.11 -48.35 -33.36
CA THR A 206 10.86 -48.87 -34.73
C THR A 206 10.44 -47.81 -35.76
N LYS A 207 11.43 -47.49 -36.61
CA LYS A 207 11.44 -47.30 -38.08
C LYS A 207 10.46 -46.34 -38.81
N LYS A 208 11.09 -45.27 -39.36
CA LYS A 208 11.11 -44.75 -40.75
C LYS A 208 9.80 -44.47 -41.52
N GLN A 209 9.62 -43.21 -41.93
CA GLN A 209 9.56 -42.77 -43.35
C GLN A 209 9.64 -41.21 -43.46
N GLU A 210 10.36 -40.74 -44.49
CA GLU A 210 10.53 -39.36 -45.00
C GLU A 210 10.29 -39.46 -46.54
N PRO A 211 10.13 -38.39 -47.36
CA PRO A 211 10.06 -36.93 -47.08
C PRO A 211 8.99 -36.09 -47.89
N GLN A 212 8.75 -34.84 -47.41
CA GLN A 212 8.50 -33.52 -48.12
C GLN A 212 7.39 -33.34 -49.21
N PRO A 213 6.80 -32.11 -49.43
CA PRO A 213 7.48 -30.79 -49.57
C PRO A 213 6.77 -29.50 -49.08
N THR A 214 7.52 -28.41 -49.28
CA THR A 214 7.45 -26.98 -48.92
C THR A 214 6.25 -26.15 -49.47
N SER A 215 5.84 -25.14 -48.68
CA SER A 215 5.64 -23.71 -49.05
C SER A 215 4.31 -23.11 -48.58
N GLY A 216 4.36 -21.89 -48.05
CA GLY A 216 3.17 -21.06 -47.79
C GLY A 216 3.32 -20.08 -46.62
N ALA A 217 4.07 -19.00 -46.82
CA ALA A 217 4.03 -17.82 -45.96
C ALA A 217 2.67 -17.13 -46.08
N VAL A 218 2.04 -16.76 -44.96
CA VAL A 218 0.90 -15.82 -44.95
C VAL A 218 1.11 -14.78 -43.85
N THR A 219 1.37 -13.57 -44.34
CA THR A 219 1.31 -12.27 -43.66
C THR A 219 -0.15 -11.92 -43.34
N TYR A 220 -0.41 -11.32 -42.18
CA TYR A 220 -1.64 -10.58 -41.92
C TYR A 220 -1.35 -9.16 -41.41
N PRO A 221 -2.23 -8.18 -41.70
CA PRO A 221 -1.83 -6.81 -41.97
C PRO A 221 -2.02 -5.84 -40.79
N GLU A 222 -1.29 -4.75 -40.91
CA GLU A 222 -1.38 -3.48 -40.17
C GLU A 222 -2.57 -2.63 -40.68
N GLN A 223 -3.29 -1.98 -39.76
CA GLN A 223 -4.13 -0.76 -39.92
C GLN A 223 -4.74 -0.42 -38.54
N SER A 224 -4.87 0.81 -38.05
CA SER A 224 -4.48 2.14 -38.50
C SER A 224 -4.63 3.16 -37.35
N MET A 225 -3.96 4.30 -37.54
CA MET A 225 -3.92 5.57 -36.81
C MET A 225 -5.24 6.15 -36.21
N TYR A 226 -5.10 6.86 -35.09
CA TYR A 226 -5.58 8.25 -34.95
C TYR A 226 -4.52 9.13 -34.24
N LYS A 227 -4.19 10.27 -34.86
CA LYS A 227 -3.29 11.34 -34.38
C LYS A 227 -4.09 12.41 -33.63
N HIS A 228 -3.46 13.06 -32.65
CA HIS A 228 -3.48 14.51 -32.29
C HIS A 228 -2.82 14.63 -30.89
N GLY A 229 -1.91 15.54 -30.55
CA GLY A 229 -1.25 16.66 -31.19
C GLY A 229 0.04 17.00 -30.42
N ALA A 230 0.93 17.73 -31.08
CA ALA A 230 2.33 17.90 -30.71
C ALA A 230 2.59 18.91 -29.58
N LEU A 231 3.59 18.61 -28.74
CA LEU A 231 4.53 19.59 -28.21
C LEU A 231 5.93 18.99 -28.37
N GLN A 232 6.72 19.59 -29.27
CA GLN A 232 8.13 19.26 -29.47
C GLN A 232 8.94 19.79 -28.28
N THR A 233 9.78 18.96 -27.69
CA THR A 233 10.97 19.39 -26.97
C THR A 233 12.11 18.51 -27.46
N THR A 234 13.03 19.13 -28.21
CA THR A 234 14.26 18.52 -28.66
C THR A 234 15.23 18.40 -27.48
N CYS A 235 15.64 17.19 -27.14
CA CYS A 235 16.92 16.95 -26.49
C CYS A 235 17.69 15.89 -27.27
N ASN A 236 18.63 16.36 -28.09
CA ASN A 236 19.67 15.53 -28.68
C ASN A 236 20.57 15.00 -27.56
N GLN A 237 20.52 13.69 -27.31
CA GLN A 237 21.67 12.95 -26.80
C GLN A 237 21.74 11.64 -27.57
N GLN A 238 22.66 11.58 -28.54
CA GLN A 238 23.07 10.34 -29.16
C GLN A 238 23.70 9.46 -28.06
N ARG A 239 22.97 8.43 -27.60
CA ARG A 239 23.58 7.33 -26.87
C ARG A 239 24.17 6.37 -27.89
N VAL A 240 25.49 6.32 -27.98
CA VAL A 240 26.14 5.10 -28.45
C VAL A 240 26.03 4.11 -27.29
N THR A 241 25.07 3.20 -27.36
CA THR A 241 24.98 2.08 -26.41
C THR A 241 25.90 0.97 -26.90
N SER A 242 27.04 0.79 -26.23
CA SER A 242 27.79 -0.46 -26.27
C SER A 242 26.85 -1.60 -25.84
N THR A 243 27.03 -2.79 -26.42
CA THR A 243 26.24 -3.97 -26.04
C THR A 243 26.48 -4.33 -24.56
N PRO A 244 25.51 -4.97 -23.88
CA PRO A 244 25.59 -5.25 -22.44
C PRO A 244 26.85 -6.02 -22.01
N GLU A 245 27.46 -6.75 -22.94
CA GLU A 245 28.68 -7.55 -22.72
C GLU A 245 29.97 -6.72 -22.65
N GLN A 246 29.93 -5.44 -23.06
CA GLN A 246 31.10 -4.56 -23.16
C GLN A 246 31.14 -3.44 -22.11
N GLN A 247 30.17 -3.38 -21.20
CA GLN A 247 30.15 -2.34 -20.17
C GLN A 247 31.06 -2.67 -18.99
N SER A 248 31.86 -1.70 -18.56
CA SER A 248 32.76 -1.88 -17.41
C SER A 248 32.06 -1.57 -16.08
N VAL A 249 32.46 -2.22 -14.99
CA VAL A 249 31.92 -1.97 -13.62
C VAL A 249 32.05 -0.49 -13.22
N LYS A 250 33.03 0.23 -13.77
CA LYS A 250 33.23 1.66 -13.52
C LYS A 250 32.11 2.52 -14.11
N GLU A 251 31.60 2.18 -15.30
CA GLU A 251 30.47 2.89 -15.93
C GLU A 251 29.17 2.74 -15.11
N TRP A 252 28.96 1.57 -14.49
CA TRP A 252 27.81 1.34 -13.62
C TRP A 252 27.81 2.19 -12.35
N LEU A 253 29.00 2.44 -11.78
CA LEU A 253 29.14 3.25 -10.57
C LEU A 253 28.99 4.75 -10.86
N GLU A 254 29.35 5.20 -12.06
CA GLU A 254 29.18 6.60 -12.48
C GLU A 254 27.70 6.98 -12.65
N ASP A 255 26.85 6.08 -13.14
CA ASP A 255 25.41 6.34 -13.23
C ASP A 255 24.72 6.40 -11.85
N TYR A 256 25.20 5.64 -10.87
CA TYR A 256 24.69 5.70 -9.50
C TYR A 256 25.06 7.02 -8.80
N THR A 257 26.29 7.50 -9.00
CA THR A 257 26.77 8.74 -8.38
C THR A 257 26.16 10.00 -9.03
N ARG A 258 25.78 9.94 -10.31
CA ARG A 258 25.11 11.04 -11.02
C ARG A 258 23.64 11.21 -10.60
N ALA A 259 22.99 10.14 -10.13
CA ALA A 259 21.61 10.18 -9.63
C ALA A 259 21.48 10.88 -8.26
N ASP A 260 22.51 10.82 -7.41
CA ASP A 260 22.52 11.44 -6.07
C ASP A 260 22.77 12.96 -6.08
N GLN A 261 23.14 13.55 -7.22
CA GLN A 261 23.41 14.99 -7.34
C GLN A 261 22.21 15.83 -7.80
N ILE A 262 21.03 15.22 -8.00
CA ILE A 262 19.79 15.94 -8.37
C ILE A 262 18.87 16.04 -7.15
N THR A 263 19.32 16.69 -6.08
CA THR A 263 18.41 17.26 -5.09
C THR A 263 19.06 18.43 -4.35
N TYR A 264 18.78 19.66 -4.80
CA TYR A 264 18.61 20.87 -3.99
C TYR A 264 17.64 21.81 -4.70
#